data_AF-I8YYH8-F1
#
_entry.id   AF-I8YYH8-F1
#
_cell.length_a   1.000
_cell.length_b   1.000
_cell.length_c   1.000
_cell.angle_alpha   90.00
_cell.angle_beta   90.00
_cell.angle_gamma   90.00
#
_symmetry.space_group_name_H-M   'P 1'
#
loop_
_entity.id
_entity.type
_entity.pdbx_description
1 polymer ?
#
loop_
_entity_poly.entity_id
_entity_poly.type
_entity_poly.pdbx_seq_one_letter_code
_entity_poly.pdbx_strand_id
1 'polypeptide(L)'
;MTIKTGNANVDFTNKLVELENSDYPYDFTVLSWTLWDNSPLDADVPFAVKAWNEKYAYPKVIISGGHEIMSMIEEKYGKQLPVVTGDYTEYWTDGIGTAAGLTSKNRTAKERLVQAETVWSLLADGKKASRFDFDEGWRYILLGSEHTWCFENPTEPYFQDAIWKVKQSYFHEAENRSQDMMAESLAPITDKSDGALGPKEGPSNGGIAVINTHTWMHDGIIALSKAENLKGNKVLDSNGEEVLSQRLSTGELLFLATGVPALSSCHYRVVEGDCLLTGDCKVDSGSLENEFLKLHIDSKTGNIIGFVDKKTVMIMWAMMELILSLGFLRMKTNPWQIW
;
A
#
# COMPACT_ATOMS: atom_id res chain seq x y z
N MET A 1 -13.37 39.82 -25.48
CA MET A 1 -14.49 39.09 -24.84
C MET A 1 -14.41 39.43 -23.36
N THR A 2 -15.25 40.36 -22.88
CA THR A 2 -15.28 40.68 -21.45
C THR A 2 -16.13 39.61 -20.78
N ILE A 3 -15.52 38.78 -19.94
CA ILE A 3 -16.28 37.83 -19.13
C ILE A 3 -17.21 38.67 -18.25
N LYS A 4 -18.51 38.58 -18.51
CA LYS A 4 -19.52 39.17 -17.63
C LYS A 4 -19.60 38.28 -16.41
N THR A 5 -19.07 38.79 -15.33
CA THR A 5 -19.13 38.20 -14.01
C THR A 5 -20.56 38.22 -13.46
N GLY A 6 -20.90 37.20 -12.67
CA GLY A 6 -22.23 37.07 -12.08
C GLY A 6 -22.43 38.07 -10.94
N ASN A 7 -23.61 38.07 -10.32
CA ASN A 7 -23.78 38.71 -9.02
C ASN A 7 -23.90 37.61 -7.96
N ALA A 8 -22.89 37.49 -7.09
CA ALA A 8 -22.93 36.58 -5.97
C ALA A 8 -23.85 37.18 -4.88
N ASN A 9 -25.09 36.71 -4.81
CA ASN A 9 -26.01 37.09 -3.74
C ASN A 9 -25.68 36.29 -2.47
N VAL A 10 -24.62 36.69 -1.77
CA VAL A 10 -24.16 36.04 -0.55
C VAL A 10 -24.78 36.72 0.66
N ASP A 11 -25.54 35.97 1.45
CA ASP A 11 -26.15 36.45 2.69
C ASP A 11 -25.73 35.60 3.90
N PHE A 12 -24.84 36.14 4.73
CA PHE A 12 -24.36 35.49 5.95
C PHE A 12 -25.21 35.81 7.19
N THR A 13 -26.26 36.63 7.11
CA THR A 13 -27.03 36.99 8.31
C THR A 13 -27.70 35.78 8.95
N ASN A 14 -28.23 34.86 8.14
CA ASN A 14 -28.84 33.63 8.65
C ASN A 14 -27.81 32.77 9.38
N LYS A 15 -26.60 32.63 8.83
CA LYS A 15 -25.53 31.86 9.48
C LYS A 15 -25.10 32.49 10.79
N LEU A 16 -25.02 33.82 10.86
CA LEU A 16 -24.75 34.53 12.11
C LEU A 16 -25.80 34.19 13.18
N VAL A 17 -27.09 34.30 12.83
CA VAL A 17 -28.20 33.99 13.74
C VAL A 17 -28.13 32.53 14.23
N GLU A 18 -27.78 31.58 13.35
CA GLU A 18 -27.57 30.16 13.75
C GLU A 18 -26.42 29.99 14.75
N LEU A 19 -25.29 30.65 14.53
CA LEU A 19 -24.13 30.58 15.43
C LEU A 19 -24.45 31.22 16.79
N GLU A 20 -25.14 32.36 16.80
CA GLU A 20 -25.60 33.01 18.04
C GLU A 20 -26.59 32.12 18.82
N ASN A 21 -27.56 31.52 18.13
CA ASN A 21 -28.55 30.64 18.75
C ASN A 21 -27.97 29.30 19.25
N SER A 22 -26.78 28.92 18.79
CA SER A 22 -26.12 27.66 19.19
C SER A 22 -25.03 27.84 20.25
N ASP A 23 -24.91 29.05 20.83
CA ASP A 23 -23.85 29.40 21.78
C ASP A 23 -22.44 29.04 21.26
N TYR A 24 -22.23 29.26 19.95
CA TYR A 24 -20.99 28.89 19.29
C TYR A 24 -19.79 29.61 19.95
N PRO A 25 -18.74 28.87 20.37
CA PRO A 25 -17.77 29.38 21.36
C PRO A 25 -16.67 30.27 20.76
N TYR A 26 -16.67 30.47 19.44
CA TYR A 26 -15.61 31.21 18.74
C TYR A 26 -16.18 32.43 18.02
N ASP A 27 -15.37 33.49 17.91
CA ASP A 27 -15.75 34.72 17.20
C ASP A 27 -15.41 34.71 15.71
N PHE A 28 -15.17 33.53 15.14
CA PHE A 28 -14.91 33.32 13.72
C PHE A 28 -15.64 32.07 13.24
N THR A 29 -15.97 32.01 11.95
CA THR A 29 -16.40 30.76 11.31
C THR A 29 -15.62 30.61 10.01
N VAL A 30 -15.19 29.39 9.70
CA VAL A 30 -14.57 29.06 8.42
C VAL A 30 -15.66 28.55 7.49
N LEU A 31 -15.73 29.13 6.29
CA LEU A 31 -16.68 28.74 5.26
C LEU A 31 -15.89 28.45 3.98
N SER A 32 -16.08 27.26 3.42
CA SER A 32 -15.51 26.93 2.11
C SER A 32 -16.23 27.71 1.02
N TRP A 33 -15.48 28.28 0.08
CA TRP A 33 -16.05 28.97 -1.09
C TRP A 33 -16.29 28.02 -2.26
N THR A 34 -15.55 26.92 -2.34
CA THR A 34 -15.70 25.94 -3.41
C THR A 34 -17.04 25.23 -3.27
N LEU A 35 -17.86 25.28 -4.33
CA LEU A 35 -19.21 24.69 -4.31
C LEU A 35 -19.17 23.17 -4.47
N TRP A 36 -18.21 22.66 -5.26
CA TRP A 36 -18.08 21.26 -5.65
C TRP A 36 -16.63 20.92 -6.04
N ASP A 37 -16.34 19.64 -6.21
CA ASP A 37 -15.11 19.16 -6.84
C ASP A 37 -14.90 19.80 -8.21
N ASN A 38 -13.64 20.10 -8.55
CA ASN A 38 -13.25 20.70 -9.82
C ASN A 38 -13.99 22.01 -10.16
N SER A 39 -14.48 22.73 -9.15
CA SER A 39 -15.12 24.04 -9.34
C SER A 39 -14.17 25.03 -10.02
N PRO A 40 -14.65 25.82 -10.99
CA PRO A 40 -13.84 26.87 -11.59
C PRO A 40 -13.44 27.91 -10.54
N LEU A 41 -12.31 28.58 -10.79
CA LEU A 41 -11.93 29.74 -10.00
C LEU A 41 -12.98 30.84 -10.19
N ASP A 42 -13.52 31.32 -9.07
CA ASP A 42 -14.45 32.44 -9.07
C ASP A 42 -13.69 33.77 -8.91
N ALA A 43 -13.71 34.59 -9.97
CA ALA A 43 -13.06 35.89 -9.97
C ALA A 43 -13.85 36.97 -9.20
N ASP A 44 -15.09 36.68 -8.79
CA ASP A 44 -16.00 37.65 -8.17
C ASP A 44 -15.91 37.72 -6.64
N VAL A 45 -15.28 36.74 -6.01
CA VAL A 45 -15.16 36.64 -4.55
C VAL A 45 -14.62 37.93 -3.93
N PRO A 46 -13.55 38.57 -4.44
CA PRO A 46 -13.04 39.80 -3.84
C PRO A 46 -14.04 40.95 -3.87
N PHE A 47 -14.85 41.05 -4.94
CA PHE A 47 -15.86 42.11 -5.08
C PHE A 47 -17.06 41.85 -4.15
N ALA A 48 -17.51 40.60 -4.04
CA ALA A 48 -18.57 40.22 -3.12
C ALA A 48 -18.18 40.47 -1.65
N VAL A 49 -16.96 40.07 -1.26
CA VAL A 49 -16.40 40.31 0.07
C VAL A 49 -16.30 41.81 0.37
N LYS A 50 -15.81 42.60 -0.59
CA LYS A 50 -15.75 44.06 -0.46
C LYS A 50 -17.14 44.66 -0.25
N ALA A 51 -18.10 44.33 -1.11
CA ALA A 51 -19.47 44.85 -1.03
C ALA A 51 -20.15 44.49 0.31
N TRP A 52 -19.95 43.27 0.81
CA TRP A 52 -20.43 42.85 2.12
C TRP A 52 -19.83 43.70 3.25
N ASN A 53 -18.49 43.81 3.27
CA ASN A 53 -17.77 44.51 4.32
C ASN A 53 -18.00 46.03 4.33
N GLU A 54 -18.38 46.62 3.18
CA GLU A 54 -18.82 48.01 3.06
C GLU A 54 -20.27 48.21 3.54
N LYS A 55 -21.15 47.24 3.27
CA LYS A 55 -22.58 47.30 3.66
C LYS A 55 -22.80 47.02 5.14
N TYR A 56 -22.11 46.05 5.72
CA TYR A 56 -22.35 45.56 7.07
C TYR A 56 -21.18 45.86 8.01
N ALA A 57 -21.50 46.23 9.25
CA ALA A 57 -20.51 46.39 10.30
C ALA A 57 -19.86 45.04 10.66
N TYR A 58 -20.68 44.00 10.87
CA TYR A 58 -20.27 42.63 11.19
C TYR A 58 -21.23 41.59 10.59
N PRO A 59 -20.78 40.32 10.42
CA PRO A 59 -19.39 39.86 10.53
C PRO A 59 -18.52 40.44 9.41
N LYS A 60 -17.21 40.55 9.65
CA LYS A 60 -16.25 40.87 8.59
C LYS A 60 -15.85 39.57 7.88
N VAL A 61 -15.93 39.59 6.55
CA VAL A 61 -15.54 38.46 5.71
C VAL A 61 -14.10 38.66 5.26
N ILE A 62 -13.27 37.63 5.40
CA ILE A 62 -11.85 37.64 5.06
C ILE A 62 -11.58 36.48 4.12
N ILE A 63 -10.92 36.77 2.99
CA ILE A 63 -10.40 35.72 2.11
C ILE A 63 -9.10 35.23 2.73
N SER A 64 -9.03 33.95 3.08
CA SER A 64 -7.90 33.37 3.80
C SER A 64 -7.54 32.00 3.25
N GLY A 65 -6.26 31.64 3.35
CA GLY A 65 -5.78 30.29 3.09
C GLY A 65 -5.80 29.44 4.37
N GLY A 66 -5.50 28.15 4.21
CA GLY A 66 -5.43 27.22 5.34
C GLY A 66 -4.38 27.63 6.38
N HIS A 67 -3.25 28.19 5.95
CA HIS A 67 -2.20 28.62 6.88
C HIS A 67 -2.67 29.75 7.80
N GLU A 68 -3.28 30.81 7.25
CA GLU A 68 -3.77 31.94 8.05
C GLU A 68 -4.87 31.52 9.04
N ILE A 69 -5.77 30.63 8.60
CA ILE A 69 -6.82 30.08 9.45
C ILE A 69 -6.23 29.31 10.62
N MET A 70 -5.30 28.39 10.36
CA MET A 70 -4.70 27.54 11.39
C MET A 70 -3.87 28.36 12.39
N SER A 71 -3.08 29.32 11.91
CA SER A 71 -2.29 30.21 12.77
C SER A 71 -3.18 31.04 13.70
N MET A 72 -4.30 31.59 13.19
CA MET A 72 -5.25 32.33 14.01
C MET A 72 -5.88 31.45 15.10
N ILE A 73 -6.26 30.22 14.77
CA ILE A 73 -6.83 29.26 15.74
C ILE A 73 -5.82 28.95 16.84
N GLU A 74 -4.56 28.68 16.47
CA GLU A 74 -3.50 28.37 17.41
C GLU A 74 -3.24 29.54 18.39
N GLU A 75 -3.03 30.75 17.86
CA GLU A 75 -2.71 31.94 18.65
C GLU A 75 -3.83 32.31 19.63
N LYS A 76 -5.08 32.23 19.18
CA LYS A 76 -6.23 32.76 19.93
C LYS A 76 -6.92 31.71 20.79
N TYR A 77 -7.04 30.49 20.28
CA TYR A 77 -7.87 29.44 20.85
C TYR A 77 -7.10 28.18 21.25
N GLY A 78 -5.81 28.06 20.91
CA GLY A 78 -5.02 26.84 21.14
C GLY A 78 -5.06 26.31 22.58
N LYS A 79 -5.16 27.19 23.59
CA LYS A 79 -5.26 26.80 25.01
C LYS A 79 -6.63 26.26 25.44
N GLN A 80 -7.66 26.43 24.59
CA GLN A 80 -9.06 26.09 24.88
C GLN A 80 -9.56 24.94 24.01
N LEU A 81 -8.78 24.54 22.99
CA LEU A 81 -9.16 23.45 22.10
C LEU A 81 -9.27 22.13 22.88
N PRO A 82 -10.32 21.33 22.64
CA PRO A 82 -10.42 20.00 23.24
C PRO A 82 -9.32 19.09 22.69
N VAL A 83 -8.78 18.24 23.58
CA VAL A 83 -7.89 17.15 23.16
C VAL A 83 -8.73 15.90 22.94
N VAL A 84 -8.65 15.35 21.73
CA VAL A 84 -9.30 14.09 21.34
C VAL A 84 -8.23 13.09 20.89
N THR A 85 -8.48 11.80 21.10
CA THR A 85 -7.54 10.72 20.73
C THR A 85 -8.28 9.57 20.06
N GLY A 86 -7.70 9.03 18.98
CA GLY A 86 -8.25 7.92 18.21
C GLY A 86 -8.14 8.18 16.71
N ASP A 87 -8.71 7.26 15.93
CA ASP A 87 -8.78 7.38 14.47
C ASP A 87 -10.15 7.91 14.03
N TYR A 88 -10.17 8.67 12.94
CA TYR A 88 -11.39 9.10 12.27
C TYR A 88 -11.64 8.20 11.05
N THR A 89 -12.01 6.95 11.31
CA THR A 89 -12.32 5.97 10.25
C THR A 89 -13.77 6.12 9.82
N GLU A 90 -14.00 6.20 8.51
CA GLU A 90 -15.30 6.41 7.93
C GLU A 90 -15.60 5.34 6.86
N TYR A 91 -16.88 5.16 6.49
CA TYR A 91 -17.33 4.03 5.66
C TYR A 91 -16.84 4.06 4.20
N TRP A 92 -16.45 5.22 3.67
CA TRP A 92 -15.85 5.38 2.35
C TRP A 92 -14.49 4.65 2.26
N THR A 93 -13.79 4.44 3.38
CA THR A 93 -12.57 3.61 3.40
C THR A 93 -12.80 2.14 3.05
N ASP A 94 -14.03 1.62 3.19
CA ASP A 94 -14.38 0.24 2.81
C ASP A 94 -14.24 0.01 1.28
N GLY A 95 -14.28 1.10 0.49
CA GLY A 95 -14.16 1.06 -0.97
C GLY A 95 -12.86 0.40 -1.45
N ILE A 96 -11.78 0.46 -0.67
CA ILE A 96 -10.46 -0.10 -1.03
C ILE A 96 -10.54 -1.63 -1.21
N GLY A 97 -11.44 -2.30 -0.47
CA GLY A 97 -11.64 -3.74 -0.56
C GLY A 97 -12.24 -4.19 -1.91
N THR A 98 -12.93 -3.31 -2.62
CA THR A 98 -13.60 -3.62 -3.90
C THR A 98 -12.62 -4.01 -5.01
N ALA A 99 -11.35 -3.63 -4.89
CA ALA A 99 -10.30 -4.04 -5.80
C ALA A 99 -9.06 -4.56 -5.08
N ALA A 100 -9.25 -5.48 -4.12
CA ALA A 100 -8.19 -6.06 -3.29
C ALA A 100 -6.96 -6.54 -4.09
N GLY A 101 -7.15 -7.11 -5.28
CA GLY A 101 -6.04 -7.52 -6.15
C GLY A 101 -5.17 -6.36 -6.63
N LEU A 102 -5.77 -5.21 -6.97
CA LEU A 102 -5.04 -4.00 -7.37
C LEU A 102 -4.39 -3.31 -6.18
N THR A 103 -5.08 -3.28 -5.04
CA THR A 103 -4.51 -2.79 -3.78
C THR A 103 -3.28 -3.62 -3.37
N SER A 104 -3.34 -4.94 -3.53
CA SER A 104 -2.21 -5.85 -3.30
C SER A 104 -1.04 -5.56 -4.25
N LYS A 105 -1.32 -5.29 -5.54
CA LYS A 105 -0.29 -4.85 -6.50
C LYS A 105 0.38 -3.56 -6.04
N ASN A 106 -0.38 -2.56 -5.58
CA ASN A 106 0.19 -1.30 -5.11
C ASN A 106 1.10 -1.49 -3.88
N ARG A 107 0.64 -2.28 -2.90
CA ARG A 107 1.42 -2.61 -1.72
C ARG A 107 2.71 -3.35 -2.08
N THR A 108 2.62 -4.32 -2.98
CA THR A 108 3.77 -5.09 -3.45
C THR A 108 4.75 -4.20 -4.23
N ALA A 109 4.25 -3.29 -5.07
CA ALA A 109 5.06 -2.34 -5.83
C ALA A 109 5.84 -1.41 -4.89
N LYS A 110 5.19 -0.89 -3.85
CA LYS A 110 5.83 -0.08 -2.79
C LYS A 110 6.97 -0.83 -2.13
N GLU A 111 6.72 -2.04 -1.63
CA GLU A 111 7.76 -2.84 -0.95
C GLU A 111 8.92 -3.17 -1.90
N ARG A 112 8.62 -3.49 -3.17
CA ARG A 112 9.63 -3.76 -4.19
C ARG A 112 10.48 -2.53 -4.49
N LEU A 113 9.90 -1.34 -4.55
CA LEU A 113 10.62 -0.11 -4.86
C LEU A 113 11.58 0.27 -3.71
N VAL A 114 11.15 0.12 -2.46
CA VAL A 114 12.02 0.27 -1.27
C VAL A 114 13.20 -0.71 -1.33
N GLN A 115 12.95 -1.96 -1.68
CA GLN A 115 14.00 -2.96 -1.86
C GLN A 115 14.93 -2.62 -3.03
N ALA A 116 14.40 -2.17 -4.17
CA ALA A 116 15.18 -1.76 -5.32
C ALA A 116 16.14 -0.59 -4.99
N GLU A 117 15.67 0.43 -4.28
CA GLU A 117 16.53 1.54 -3.82
C GLU A 117 17.65 1.04 -2.89
N THR A 118 17.34 0.07 -2.01
CA THR A 118 18.33 -0.56 -1.12
C THR A 118 19.37 -1.35 -1.91
N VAL A 119 18.92 -2.23 -2.81
CA VAL A 119 19.78 -3.06 -3.67
C VAL A 119 20.66 -2.18 -4.56
N TRP A 120 20.10 -1.15 -5.19
CA TRP A 120 20.86 -0.20 -5.98
C TRP A 120 21.98 0.43 -5.16
N SER A 121 21.66 0.90 -3.94
CA SER A 121 22.63 1.53 -3.05
C SER A 121 23.77 0.58 -2.66
N LEU A 122 23.50 -0.72 -2.55
CA LEU A 122 24.49 -1.75 -2.23
C LEU A 122 25.36 -2.14 -3.44
N LEU A 123 24.79 -2.19 -4.65
CA LEU A 123 25.42 -2.86 -5.80
C LEU A 123 25.90 -1.92 -6.90
N ALA A 124 25.45 -0.66 -6.93
CA ALA A 124 25.71 0.23 -8.07
C ALA A 124 27.12 0.84 -8.12
N ASP A 125 28.02 0.49 -7.19
CA ASP A 125 29.41 0.97 -7.12
C ASP A 125 29.53 2.50 -7.25
N GLY A 126 28.72 3.22 -6.46
CA GLY A 126 28.67 4.68 -6.45
C GLY A 126 27.97 5.33 -7.66
N LYS A 127 27.45 4.55 -8.62
CA LYS A 127 26.62 5.08 -9.71
C LYS A 127 25.28 5.58 -9.17
N LYS A 128 24.89 6.76 -9.66
CA LYS A 128 23.61 7.38 -9.29
C LYS A 128 22.46 6.57 -9.89
N ALA A 129 21.43 6.32 -9.06
CA ALA A 129 20.15 5.80 -9.53
C ALA A 129 19.46 6.81 -10.44
N SER A 130 18.65 6.32 -11.38
CA SER A 130 17.74 7.18 -12.15
C SER A 130 16.64 7.71 -11.24
N ARG A 131 16.83 8.93 -10.70
CA ARG A 131 15.81 9.55 -9.83
C ARG A 131 14.47 9.68 -10.53
N PHE A 132 14.48 10.01 -11.82
CA PHE A 132 13.25 10.11 -12.60
C PHE A 132 12.44 8.81 -12.60
N ASP A 133 13.07 7.66 -12.86
CA ASP A 133 12.33 6.39 -12.96
C ASP A 133 11.82 5.90 -11.59
N PHE A 134 12.63 6.08 -10.53
CA PHE A 134 12.19 5.81 -9.15
C PHE A 134 11.06 6.75 -8.72
N ASP A 135 11.18 8.05 -8.99
CA ASP A 135 10.17 9.05 -8.63
C ASP A 135 8.86 8.82 -9.38
N GLU A 136 8.91 8.38 -10.64
CA GLU A 136 7.71 7.98 -11.40
C GLU A 136 7.06 6.72 -10.81
N GLY A 137 7.86 5.73 -10.37
CA GLY A 137 7.35 4.57 -9.64
C GLY A 137 6.61 4.99 -8.37
N TRP A 138 7.21 5.86 -7.55
CA TRP A 138 6.59 6.42 -6.36
C TRP A 138 5.34 7.26 -6.67
N ARG A 139 5.36 8.06 -7.74
CA ARG A 139 4.21 8.85 -8.19
C ARG A 139 3.01 7.97 -8.47
N TYR A 140 3.17 6.86 -9.20
CA TYR A 140 2.06 5.95 -9.48
C TYR A 140 1.58 5.18 -8.25
N ILE A 141 2.47 4.85 -7.31
CA ILE A 141 2.07 4.29 -6.01
C ILE A 141 1.18 5.27 -5.24
N LEU A 142 1.57 6.56 -5.22
CA LEU A 142 0.81 7.63 -4.57
C LEU A 142 -0.54 7.85 -5.27
N LEU A 143 -0.58 7.94 -6.60
CA LEU A 143 -1.84 8.06 -7.35
C LEU A 143 -2.76 6.84 -7.17
N GLY A 144 -2.19 5.63 -7.08
CA GLY A 144 -2.93 4.42 -6.72
C GLY A 144 -3.55 4.50 -5.32
N SER A 145 -2.86 5.18 -4.40
CA SER A 145 -3.31 5.38 -3.01
C SER A 145 -4.21 6.61 -2.81
N GLU A 146 -4.30 7.49 -3.81
CA GLU A 146 -5.16 8.68 -3.77
C GLU A 146 -6.63 8.29 -3.54
N HIS A 147 -7.38 9.13 -2.82
CA HIS A 147 -8.70 8.76 -2.30
C HIS A 147 -9.78 8.57 -3.39
N THR A 148 -9.64 9.21 -4.56
CA THR A 148 -10.57 9.03 -5.68
C THR A 148 -10.46 7.60 -6.23
N TRP A 149 -11.56 6.86 -6.12
CA TRP A 149 -11.61 5.43 -6.46
C TRP A 149 -12.32 5.18 -7.79
N CYS A 150 -13.56 5.65 -7.92
CA CYS A 150 -14.38 5.51 -9.11
C CYS A 150 -15.35 6.69 -9.24
N PHE A 151 -16.25 6.68 -10.22
CA PHE A 151 -17.25 7.73 -10.34
C PHE A 151 -18.24 7.65 -9.17
N GLU A 152 -18.68 8.80 -8.66
CA GLU A 152 -19.62 8.87 -7.51
C GLU A 152 -20.93 8.10 -7.76
N ASN A 153 -21.37 8.04 -9.03
CA ASN A 153 -22.53 7.28 -9.45
C ASN A 153 -22.10 6.10 -10.35
N PRO A 154 -21.77 4.94 -9.78
CA PRO A 154 -21.24 3.81 -10.55
C PRO A 154 -22.24 3.21 -11.55
N THR A 155 -23.52 3.61 -11.51
CA THR A 155 -24.51 3.18 -12.52
C THR A 155 -24.40 3.95 -13.84
N GLU A 156 -23.60 5.00 -13.91
CA GLU A 156 -23.32 5.76 -15.13
C GLU A 156 -22.05 5.22 -15.81
N PRO A 157 -22.18 4.28 -16.78
CA PRO A 157 -21.04 3.50 -17.27
C PRO A 157 -19.99 4.36 -17.97
N TYR A 158 -20.39 5.45 -18.65
CA TYR A 158 -19.45 6.29 -19.40
C TYR A 158 -18.38 6.91 -18.50
N PHE A 159 -18.78 7.50 -17.37
CA PHE A 159 -17.85 8.12 -16.41
C PHE A 159 -17.18 7.07 -15.54
N GLN A 160 -17.93 6.07 -15.10
CA GLN A 160 -17.41 4.97 -14.28
C GLN A 160 -16.25 4.26 -14.96
N ASP A 161 -16.45 3.81 -16.21
CA ASP A 161 -15.44 3.05 -16.93
C ASP A 161 -14.19 3.89 -17.24
N ALA A 162 -14.38 5.18 -17.56
CA ALA A 162 -13.29 6.09 -17.85
C ALA A 162 -12.42 6.35 -16.60
N ILE A 163 -13.03 6.73 -15.47
CA ILE A 163 -12.33 7.00 -14.22
C ILE A 163 -11.68 5.74 -13.68
N TRP A 164 -12.43 4.63 -13.68
CA TRP A 164 -11.92 3.36 -13.17
C TRP A 164 -10.76 2.82 -14.01
N LYS A 165 -10.78 3.00 -15.34
CA LYS A 165 -9.65 2.62 -16.20
C LYS A 165 -8.39 3.41 -15.88
N VAL A 166 -8.51 4.71 -15.60
CA VAL A 166 -7.37 5.54 -15.18
C VAL A 166 -6.86 5.11 -13.80
N LYS A 167 -7.75 4.83 -12.84
CA LYS A 167 -7.34 4.34 -11.52
C LYS A 167 -6.61 2.99 -11.61
N GLN A 168 -7.11 2.07 -12.42
CA GLN A 168 -6.46 0.79 -12.70
C GLN A 168 -5.06 0.95 -13.29
N SER A 169 -4.88 1.90 -14.21
CA SER A 169 -3.57 2.11 -14.84
C SER A 169 -2.51 2.52 -13.83
N TYR A 170 -2.87 3.27 -12.77
CA TYR A 170 -1.91 3.63 -11.71
C TYR A 170 -1.32 2.40 -11.01
N PHE A 171 -2.14 1.40 -10.70
CA PHE A 171 -1.68 0.17 -10.06
C PHE A 171 -0.78 -0.67 -10.98
N HIS A 172 -1.11 -0.74 -12.26
CA HIS A 172 -0.32 -1.47 -13.25
C HIS A 172 1.00 -0.76 -13.57
N GLU A 173 0.99 0.57 -13.69
CA GLU A 173 2.20 1.37 -13.86
C GLU A 173 3.13 1.25 -12.65
N ALA A 174 2.59 1.33 -11.42
CA ALA A 174 3.35 1.11 -10.20
C ALA A 174 3.99 -0.30 -10.18
N GLU A 175 3.23 -1.34 -10.51
CA GLU A 175 3.72 -2.71 -10.58
C GLU A 175 4.85 -2.85 -11.60
N ASN A 176 4.62 -2.47 -12.85
CA ASN A 176 5.61 -2.61 -13.94
C ASN A 176 6.89 -1.83 -13.63
N ARG A 177 6.77 -0.55 -13.25
CA ARG A 177 7.94 0.29 -12.95
C ARG A 177 8.74 -0.24 -11.76
N SER A 178 8.07 -0.74 -10.72
CA SER A 178 8.78 -1.34 -9.59
C SER A 178 9.54 -2.62 -9.99
N GLN A 179 9.02 -3.40 -10.94
CA GLN A 179 9.71 -4.58 -11.47
C GLN A 179 10.93 -4.18 -12.31
N ASP A 180 10.77 -3.17 -13.16
CA ASP A 180 11.87 -2.62 -13.97
C ASP A 180 12.99 -2.08 -13.08
N MET A 181 12.66 -1.25 -12.08
CA MET A 181 13.64 -0.71 -11.14
C MET A 181 14.35 -1.80 -10.34
N MET A 182 13.64 -2.85 -9.92
CA MET A 182 14.28 -3.99 -9.25
C MET A 182 15.23 -4.74 -10.20
N ALA A 183 14.81 -4.95 -11.46
CA ALA A 183 15.64 -5.61 -12.46
C ALA A 183 16.90 -4.81 -12.79
N GLU A 184 16.79 -3.49 -12.93
CA GLU A 184 17.94 -2.60 -13.13
C GLU A 184 18.87 -2.56 -11.92
N SER A 185 18.30 -2.52 -10.71
CA SER A 185 19.08 -2.54 -9.45
C SER A 185 19.89 -3.84 -9.31
N LEU A 186 19.37 -4.95 -9.81
CA LEU A 186 20.05 -6.25 -9.82
C LEU A 186 20.95 -6.46 -11.04
N ALA A 187 20.90 -5.59 -12.05
CA ALA A 187 21.69 -5.73 -13.28
C ALA A 187 23.20 -5.85 -13.05
N PRO A 188 23.84 -5.18 -12.06
CA PRO A 188 25.27 -5.33 -11.81
C PRO A 188 25.71 -6.76 -11.44
N ILE A 189 24.78 -7.59 -10.95
CA ILE A 189 25.05 -8.95 -10.45
C ILE A 189 24.25 -10.03 -11.19
N THR A 190 23.47 -9.64 -12.20
CA THR A 190 22.72 -10.56 -13.05
C THR A 190 23.20 -10.32 -14.47
N ASP A 191 23.57 -11.37 -15.22
CA ASP A 191 24.02 -11.30 -16.62
C ASP A 191 22.93 -10.79 -17.60
N LYS A 192 21.88 -10.12 -17.10
CA LYS A 192 20.82 -9.47 -17.87
C LYS A 192 21.33 -8.40 -18.84
N SER A 193 22.55 -7.90 -18.69
CA SER A 193 23.16 -6.98 -19.66
C SER A 193 23.40 -7.59 -21.05
N ASP A 194 23.35 -8.92 -21.21
CA ASP A 194 23.56 -9.62 -22.50
C ASP A 194 22.28 -10.31 -23.03
N GLY A 195 21.19 -9.55 -23.22
CA GLY A 195 20.09 -10.00 -24.09
C GLY A 195 19.08 -10.98 -23.47
N ALA A 196 18.86 -10.91 -22.16
CA ALA A 196 17.78 -11.60 -21.44
C ALA A 196 17.80 -13.15 -21.45
N LEU A 197 18.90 -13.76 -21.86
CA LEU A 197 19.22 -15.13 -21.50
C LEU A 197 20.06 -15.03 -20.22
N GLY A 198 19.49 -15.32 -19.05
CA GLY A 198 20.25 -15.34 -17.79
C GLY A 198 21.53 -16.19 -17.90
N PRO A 199 22.43 -16.15 -16.90
CA PRO A 199 23.77 -16.71 -17.01
C PRO A 199 23.78 -18.07 -17.70
N LYS A 200 24.30 -18.14 -18.93
CA LYS A 200 24.81 -19.41 -19.47
C LYS A 200 25.96 -19.77 -18.57
N GLU A 201 25.79 -20.78 -17.71
CA GLU A 201 26.70 -21.17 -16.62
C GLU A 201 27.88 -20.21 -16.52
N GLY A 202 27.67 -19.08 -15.81
CA GLY A 202 28.73 -18.11 -15.58
C GLY A 202 29.95 -18.83 -14.98
N PRO A 203 31.12 -18.18 -14.84
CA PRO A 203 32.37 -18.82 -14.40
C PRO A 203 32.33 -19.61 -13.07
N SER A 204 31.18 -19.65 -12.37
CA SER A 204 30.83 -20.43 -11.19
C SER A 204 29.88 -21.65 -11.39
N ASN A 205 29.54 -22.06 -12.63
CA ASN A 205 28.61 -23.17 -12.95
C ASN A 205 27.13 -22.95 -12.54
N GLY A 206 26.65 -21.71 -12.50
CA GLY A 206 25.28 -21.35 -12.11
C GLY A 206 25.12 -21.25 -10.60
N GLY A 207 25.03 -20.02 -10.09
CA GLY A 207 24.89 -19.72 -8.67
C GLY A 207 23.69 -18.81 -8.40
N ILE A 208 23.15 -18.91 -7.19
CA ILE A 208 22.02 -18.12 -6.69
C ILE A 208 22.56 -17.17 -5.64
N ALA A 209 22.31 -15.87 -5.78
CA ALA A 209 22.59 -14.89 -4.74
C ALA A 209 21.28 -14.54 -4.02
N VAL A 210 21.25 -14.74 -2.71
CA VAL A 210 20.14 -14.32 -1.84
C VAL A 210 20.56 -13.03 -1.15
N ILE A 211 19.84 -11.94 -1.38
CA ILE A 211 20.15 -10.63 -0.81
C ILE A 211 19.15 -10.34 0.30
N ASN A 212 19.66 -10.00 1.49
CA ASN A 212 18.85 -9.51 2.59
C ASN A 212 18.85 -7.98 2.58
N THR A 213 17.71 -7.39 2.24
CA THR A 213 17.49 -5.93 2.26
C THR A 213 17.07 -5.39 3.62
N HIS A 214 16.87 -6.26 4.62
CA HIS A 214 16.59 -5.84 5.99
C HIS A 214 17.86 -5.39 6.71
N THR A 215 17.65 -4.57 7.74
CA THR A 215 18.71 -4.09 8.66
C THR A 215 18.98 -5.05 9.83
N TRP A 216 18.40 -6.26 9.79
CA TRP A 216 18.64 -7.34 10.75
C TRP A 216 18.86 -8.67 10.01
N MET A 217 19.48 -9.64 10.70
CA MET A 217 19.69 -10.99 10.17
C MET A 217 18.35 -11.71 9.94
N HIS A 218 18.20 -12.39 8.81
CA HIS A 218 16.91 -12.94 8.39
C HIS A 218 17.05 -14.33 7.75
N ASP A 219 16.10 -15.22 8.08
CA ASP A 219 15.93 -16.52 7.46
C ASP A 219 14.81 -16.44 6.42
N GLY A 220 14.98 -17.02 5.24
CA GLY A 220 14.02 -16.91 4.16
C GLY A 220 13.86 -18.20 3.35
N ILE A 221 12.61 -18.52 3.00
CA ILE A 221 12.32 -19.56 2.01
C ILE A 221 12.48 -18.94 0.63
N ILE A 222 13.36 -19.54 -0.18
CA ILE A 222 13.61 -19.13 -1.56
C ILE A 222 12.98 -20.16 -2.50
N ALA A 223 12.26 -19.68 -3.51
CA ALA A 223 11.64 -20.52 -4.53
C ALA A 223 12.36 -20.35 -5.86
N LEU A 224 12.87 -21.46 -6.40
CA LEU A 224 13.48 -21.53 -7.71
C LEU A 224 12.50 -22.16 -8.70
N SER A 225 12.31 -21.51 -9.85
CA SER A 225 11.52 -22.05 -10.96
C SER A 225 12.14 -23.32 -11.53
N LYS A 226 11.34 -24.10 -12.29
CA LYS A 226 11.81 -25.33 -12.97
C LYS A 226 13.10 -25.14 -13.77
N ALA A 227 13.26 -23.97 -14.41
CA ALA A 227 14.42 -23.68 -15.25
C ALA A 227 15.70 -23.45 -14.42
N GLU A 228 15.56 -22.98 -13.18
CA GLU A 228 16.69 -22.62 -12.31
C GLU A 228 17.23 -23.80 -11.50
N ASN A 229 16.55 -24.96 -11.51
CA ASN A 229 16.87 -26.09 -10.65
C ASN A 229 17.01 -27.44 -11.38
N LEU A 230 17.37 -27.40 -12.67
CA LEU A 230 17.44 -28.59 -13.54
C LEU A 230 18.47 -29.64 -13.08
N LYS A 231 19.49 -29.24 -12.31
CA LYS A 231 20.59 -30.12 -11.87
C LYS A 231 20.16 -31.15 -10.83
N GLY A 232 19.18 -30.85 -9.98
CA GLY A 232 18.79 -31.76 -8.90
C GLY A 232 17.95 -31.09 -7.82
N ASN A 233 17.90 -31.72 -6.65
CA ASN A 233 17.13 -31.24 -5.50
C ASN A 233 18.04 -30.75 -4.37
N LYS A 234 19.33 -31.03 -4.44
CA LYS A 234 20.31 -30.63 -3.43
C LYS A 234 20.78 -29.20 -3.65
N VAL A 235 20.80 -28.41 -2.57
CA VAL A 235 21.33 -27.04 -2.57
C VAL A 235 22.50 -26.95 -1.59
N LEU A 236 23.59 -26.35 -2.03
CA LEU A 236 24.77 -26.09 -1.19
C LEU A 236 24.95 -24.59 -0.98
N ASP A 237 25.41 -24.20 0.20
CA ASP A 237 25.83 -22.83 0.52
C ASP A 237 27.25 -22.52 -0.02
N SER A 238 27.78 -21.35 0.34
CA SER A 238 29.13 -20.91 -0.04
C SER A 238 30.26 -21.72 0.60
N ASN A 239 30.01 -22.40 1.73
CA ASN A 239 30.97 -23.28 2.39
C ASN A 239 30.94 -24.70 1.81
N GLY A 240 29.95 -25.01 0.95
CA GLY A 240 29.72 -26.35 0.41
C GLY A 240 28.88 -27.23 1.34
N GLU A 241 28.27 -26.66 2.37
CA GLU A 241 27.36 -27.34 3.28
C GLU A 241 25.97 -27.42 2.64
N GLU A 242 25.29 -28.55 2.87
CA GLU A 242 23.94 -28.77 2.36
C GLU A 242 22.92 -27.96 3.15
N VAL A 243 21.96 -27.36 2.46
CA VAL A 243 20.84 -26.62 3.09
C VAL A 243 19.52 -27.33 2.82
N LEU A 244 18.55 -27.16 3.72
CA LEU A 244 17.25 -27.80 3.60
C LEU A 244 16.56 -27.35 2.31
N SER A 245 16.22 -28.30 1.44
CA SER A 245 15.53 -28.04 0.18
C SER A 245 14.48 -29.09 -0.13
N GLN A 246 13.43 -28.67 -0.84
CA GLN A 246 12.30 -29.52 -1.20
C GLN A 246 11.73 -29.13 -2.56
N ARG A 247 11.66 -30.11 -3.47
CA ARG A 247 10.93 -29.93 -4.74
C ARG A 247 9.44 -30.08 -4.51
N LEU A 248 8.67 -29.10 -5.00
CA LEU A 248 7.22 -29.13 -4.99
C LEU A 248 6.67 -29.94 -6.17
N SER A 249 5.40 -30.34 -6.07
CA SER A 249 4.68 -30.98 -7.19
C SER A 249 4.54 -30.07 -8.41
N THR A 250 4.62 -28.75 -8.21
CA THR A 250 4.69 -27.75 -9.29
C THR A 250 6.00 -27.82 -10.06
N GLY A 251 7.04 -28.47 -9.53
CA GLY A 251 8.40 -28.54 -10.07
C GLY A 251 9.33 -27.41 -9.62
N GLU A 252 8.84 -26.45 -8.84
CA GLU A 252 9.67 -25.48 -8.15
C GLU A 252 10.52 -26.17 -7.08
N LEU A 253 11.72 -25.65 -6.83
CA LEU A 253 12.60 -26.10 -5.76
C LEU A 253 12.64 -25.02 -4.68
N LEU A 254 12.16 -25.34 -3.49
CA LEU A 254 12.31 -24.49 -2.32
C LEU A 254 13.62 -24.81 -1.62
N PHE A 255 14.30 -23.80 -1.09
CA PHE A 255 15.36 -24.00 -0.11
C PHE A 255 15.30 -22.93 0.99
N LEU A 256 15.80 -23.28 2.17
CA LEU A 256 15.86 -22.36 3.30
C LEU A 256 17.24 -21.68 3.36
N ALA A 257 17.27 -20.38 3.12
CA ALA A 257 18.43 -19.54 3.41
C ALA A 257 18.38 -19.14 4.89
N THR A 258 19.35 -19.59 5.68
CA THR A 258 19.42 -19.29 7.12
C THR A 258 20.52 -18.28 7.42
N GLY A 259 20.28 -17.43 8.41
CA GLY A 259 21.26 -16.51 8.97
C GLY A 259 21.79 -15.47 7.99
N VAL A 260 21.03 -15.06 6.97
CA VAL A 260 21.52 -14.07 5.99
C VAL A 260 21.71 -12.73 6.70
N PRO A 261 22.95 -12.21 6.83
CA PRO A 261 23.19 -10.99 7.61
C PRO A 261 22.48 -9.76 7.04
N ALA A 262 22.28 -8.75 7.88
CA ALA A 262 21.67 -7.49 7.48
C ALA A 262 22.40 -6.84 6.28
N LEU A 263 21.64 -6.33 5.30
CA LEU A 263 22.17 -5.59 4.14
C LEU A 263 23.32 -6.32 3.42
N SER A 264 23.19 -7.64 3.27
CA SER A 264 24.25 -8.50 2.75
C SER A 264 23.69 -9.55 1.78
N SER A 265 24.57 -10.38 1.22
CA SER A 265 24.18 -11.51 0.38
C SER A 265 24.87 -12.81 0.78
N CYS A 266 24.14 -13.92 0.61
CA CYS A 266 24.68 -15.28 0.70
C CYS A 266 24.53 -15.98 -0.66
N HIS A 267 25.47 -16.87 -0.97
CA HIS A 267 25.52 -17.56 -2.26
C HIS A 267 25.20 -19.05 -2.11
N TYR A 268 24.45 -19.57 -3.06
CA TYR A 268 23.98 -20.94 -3.10
C TYR A 268 24.14 -21.54 -4.49
N ARG A 269 24.11 -22.86 -4.59
CA ARG A 269 24.13 -23.60 -5.86
C ARG A 269 23.26 -24.83 -5.80
N VAL A 270 22.57 -25.13 -6.90
CA VAL A 270 21.88 -26.41 -7.10
C VAL A 270 22.88 -27.41 -7.66
N VAL A 271 22.94 -28.59 -7.06
CA VAL A 271 23.80 -29.70 -7.50
C VAL A 271 23.00 -30.96 -7.72
N GLU A 272 23.62 -31.95 -8.36
CA GLU A 272 23.00 -33.26 -8.58
C GLU A 272 22.70 -33.99 -7.26
N GLY A 273 21.61 -34.77 -7.29
CA GLY A 273 21.17 -35.59 -6.17
C GLY A 273 20.01 -35.01 -5.38
N ASP A 274 19.57 -35.79 -4.38
CA ASP A 274 18.48 -35.45 -3.48
C ASP A 274 18.97 -34.74 -2.21
N CYS A 275 18.09 -33.92 -1.62
CA CYS A 275 18.30 -33.36 -0.28
C CYS A 275 18.18 -34.49 0.74
N LEU A 276 19.21 -34.65 1.57
CA LEU A 276 19.27 -35.63 2.65
C LEU A 276 18.83 -35.04 4.00
N LEU A 277 18.79 -33.71 4.10
CA LEU A 277 18.26 -33.03 5.28
C LEU A 277 16.75 -33.18 5.36
N THR A 278 16.25 -33.41 6.56
CA THR A 278 14.83 -33.51 6.88
C THR A 278 14.45 -32.44 7.89
N GLY A 279 13.34 -31.73 7.65
CA GLY A 279 12.76 -30.85 8.66
C GLY A 279 11.90 -31.61 9.67
N ASP A 280 11.55 -30.95 10.77
CA ASP A 280 10.70 -31.50 11.84
C ASP A 280 9.19 -31.37 11.58
N CYS A 281 8.82 -30.82 10.41
CA CYS A 281 7.44 -30.66 9.99
C CYS A 281 6.76 -32.02 9.77
N LYS A 282 5.62 -32.22 10.41
CA LYS A 282 4.77 -33.41 10.27
C LYS A 282 3.46 -33.03 9.59
N VAL A 283 3.07 -33.85 8.63
CA VAL A 283 1.80 -33.74 7.91
C VAL A 283 1.01 -35.03 8.12
N ASP A 284 -0.22 -34.89 8.57
CA ASP A 284 -1.21 -35.97 8.68
C ASP A 284 -2.52 -35.53 8.03
N SER A 285 -3.44 -36.48 7.80
CA SER A 285 -4.73 -36.35 7.11
C SER A 285 -5.66 -35.22 7.59
N GLY A 286 -5.36 -34.57 8.71
CA GLY A 286 -6.09 -33.39 9.20
C GLY A 286 -5.24 -32.46 10.07
N SER A 287 -3.91 -32.56 10.01
CA SER A 287 -3.05 -31.66 10.79
C SER A 287 -1.69 -31.40 10.15
N LEU A 288 -1.21 -30.18 10.37
CA LEU A 288 0.15 -29.75 10.04
C LEU A 288 0.84 -29.35 11.35
N GLU A 289 2.05 -29.81 11.60
CA GLU A 289 2.71 -29.61 12.88
C GLU A 289 4.20 -29.34 12.70
N ASN A 290 4.73 -28.35 13.42
CA ASN A 290 6.17 -28.13 13.58
C ASN A 290 6.49 -27.88 15.06
N GLU A 291 7.70 -27.42 15.38
CA GLU A 291 8.15 -27.11 16.74
C GLU A 291 7.40 -25.96 17.42
N PHE A 292 6.74 -25.09 16.66
CA PHE A 292 6.03 -23.91 17.18
C PHE A 292 4.52 -24.10 17.25
N LEU A 293 3.96 -24.82 16.29
CA LEU A 293 2.55 -24.77 15.92
C LEU A 293 2.03 -26.16 15.60
N LYS A 294 0.79 -26.44 15.98
CA LYS A 294 -0.03 -27.49 15.36
C LYS A 294 -1.30 -26.88 14.80
N LEU A 295 -1.54 -27.03 13.51
CA LEU A 295 -2.78 -26.65 12.83
C LEU A 295 -3.69 -27.87 12.70
N HIS A 296 -4.98 -27.64 12.89
CA HIS A 296 -6.04 -28.59 12.58
C HIS A 296 -6.78 -28.13 11.32
N ILE A 297 -6.89 -29.03 10.35
CA ILE A 297 -7.51 -28.77 9.06
C ILE A 297 -8.76 -29.63 8.92
N ASP A 298 -9.88 -29.02 8.53
CA ASP A 298 -11.06 -29.75 8.13
C ASP A 298 -10.81 -30.45 6.79
N SER A 299 -10.84 -31.78 6.78
CA SER A 299 -10.50 -32.58 5.59
C SER A 299 -11.52 -32.47 4.45
N LYS A 300 -12.70 -31.90 4.69
CA LYS A 300 -13.74 -31.71 3.67
C LYS A 300 -13.64 -30.34 3.00
N THR A 301 -13.37 -29.29 3.78
CA THR A 301 -13.36 -27.90 3.31
C THR A 301 -11.95 -27.35 3.06
N GLY A 302 -10.94 -27.93 3.70
CA GLY A 302 -9.57 -27.40 3.71
C GLY A 302 -9.37 -26.22 4.67
N ASN A 303 -10.39 -25.83 5.44
CA ASN A 303 -10.29 -24.71 6.37
C ASN A 303 -9.43 -25.06 7.58
N ILE A 304 -8.71 -24.07 8.11
CA ILE A 304 -8.08 -24.15 9.42
C ILE A 304 -9.19 -24.07 10.47
N ILE A 305 -9.40 -25.14 11.23
CA ILE A 305 -10.44 -25.21 12.28
C ILE A 305 -9.90 -24.98 13.69
N GLY A 306 -8.58 -24.93 13.84
CA GLY A 306 -7.95 -24.59 15.10
C GLY A 306 -6.45 -24.66 15.02
N PHE A 307 -5.80 -24.11 16.04
CA PHE A 307 -4.37 -24.24 16.21
C PHE A 307 -3.97 -24.35 17.68
N VAL A 308 -2.81 -24.96 17.89
CA VAL A 308 -2.12 -25.02 19.17
C VAL A 308 -0.80 -24.28 19.02
N ASP A 309 -0.61 -23.22 19.78
CA ASP A 309 0.70 -22.61 19.97
C ASP A 309 1.44 -23.41 21.06
N LYS A 310 2.54 -24.05 20.67
CA LYS A 310 3.31 -24.93 21.54
C LYS A 310 4.16 -24.16 22.56
N LYS A 311 4.44 -22.88 22.33
CA LYS A 311 5.20 -22.06 23.28
C LYS A 311 4.32 -21.59 24.44
N THR A 312 3.09 -21.18 24.15
CA THR A 312 2.16 -20.67 25.16
C THR A 312 1.19 -21.74 25.67
N VAL A 313 1.13 -22.90 25.02
CA VAL A 313 0.15 -23.98 25.27
C VAL A 313 -1.29 -23.47 25.13
N MET A 314 -1.49 -22.43 24.31
CA MET A 314 -2.81 -21.89 24.03
C MET A 314 -3.45 -22.68 22.89
N ILE A 315 -4.68 -23.16 23.12
CA ILE A 315 -5.52 -23.79 22.12
C ILE A 315 -6.58 -22.78 21.70
N MET A 316 -6.60 -22.46 20.41
CA MET A 316 -7.62 -21.59 19.82
C MET A 316 -8.38 -22.37 18.74
N TRP A 317 -9.68 -22.49 18.92
CA TRP A 317 -10.57 -23.00 17.88
C TRP A 317 -10.91 -21.85 16.94
N ALA A 318 -10.55 -22.00 15.67
CA ALA A 318 -10.86 -21.02 14.65
C ALA A 318 -12.12 -21.48 13.93
N MET A 319 -13.25 -20.79 14.15
CA MET A 319 -14.32 -20.83 13.16
C MET A 319 -13.91 -19.93 12.00
N MET A 320 -13.10 -20.44 11.09
CA MET A 320 -12.99 -19.89 9.74
C MET A 320 -14.25 -20.29 8.98
N GLU A 321 -15.37 -19.64 9.31
CA GLU A 321 -16.37 -19.44 8.28
C GLU A 321 -15.73 -18.48 7.28
N LEU A 322 -15.70 -18.89 6.01
CA LEU A 322 -15.48 -17.95 4.92
C LEU A 322 -16.58 -16.89 5.08
N ILE A 323 -16.26 -15.76 5.70
CA ILE A 323 -17.07 -14.55 5.61
C ILE A 323 -16.86 -14.06 4.18
N LEU A 324 -17.49 -14.75 3.23
CA LEU A 324 -18.03 -14.09 2.05
C LEU A 324 -19.03 -13.10 2.63
N SER A 325 -18.63 -11.83 2.80
CA SER A 325 -19.53 -10.78 3.28
C SER A 325 -20.61 -10.49 2.23
N LEU A 326 -21.55 -11.41 2.08
CA LEU A 326 -22.89 -11.16 1.56
C LEU A 326 -23.75 -10.87 2.79
N GLY A 327 -23.92 -9.59 3.10
CA GLY A 327 -24.71 -9.20 4.25
C GLY A 327 -24.76 -7.70 4.45
N PHE A 328 -25.49 -7.02 3.55
CA PHE A 328 -26.08 -5.69 3.74
C PHE A 328 -26.31 -5.35 5.23
N LEU A 329 -25.46 -4.51 5.82
CA LEU A 329 -25.85 -3.70 6.96
C LEU A 329 -26.27 -2.34 6.41
N ARG A 330 -27.53 -2.27 5.96
CA ARG A 330 -28.19 -1.00 5.63
C ARG A 330 -28.46 -0.27 6.94
N MET A 331 -27.47 0.40 7.50
CA MET A 331 -27.76 1.46 8.47
C MET A 331 -28.45 2.57 7.69
N LYS A 332 -29.76 2.72 7.92
CA LYS A 332 -30.48 3.94 7.55
C LYS A 332 -29.87 5.09 8.37
N THR A 333 -28.84 5.73 7.85
CA THR A 333 -28.50 7.09 8.25
C THR A 333 -29.20 8.05 7.29
N ASN A 334 -29.82 9.06 7.90
CA ASN A 334 -30.59 10.10 7.25
C ASN A 334 -29.66 10.85 6.26
N PRO A 335 -30.05 11.08 5.00
CA PRO A 335 -29.22 11.81 4.05
C PRO A 335 -29.34 13.30 4.34
N TRP A 336 -28.55 13.80 5.29
CA TRP A 336 -28.37 15.23 5.50
C TRP A 336 -26.92 15.54 5.86
N GLN A 337 -26.28 16.22 4.91
CA GLN A 337 -25.31 17.30 5.10
C GLN A 337 -24.17 17.03 6.09
N ILE A 338 -23.01 16.67 5.55
CA ILE A 338 -21.76 17.29 5.97
C ILE A 338 -21.09 17.77 4.67
N TRP A 339 -20.82 19.08 4.67
CA TRP A 339 -20.38 19.90 3.54
C TRP A 339 -18.96 19.60 3.09
#